data_AF-A0A9N7VJ18-F1
#
_entry.id   AF-A0A9N7VJ18-F1
#
_cell.length_a   1.000
_cell.length_b   1.000
_cell.length_c   1.000
_cell.angle_alpha   90.00
_cell.angle_beta   90.00
_cell.angle_gamma   90.00
#
_symmetry.space_group_name_H-M   'P 1'
#
loop_
_entity.id
_entity.type
_entity.pdbx_description
1 polymer ?
#
loop_
_entity_poly.entity_id
_entity_poly.type
_entity_poly.pdbx_seq_one_letter_code
_entity_poly.pdbx_strand_id
1 'polypeptide(L)'
;MGTTDLLFITISHNVSFIGKTWWTLMLLLHLLLVLLAGFSLFSDEQERFVCNTIQPGCSNLCFDAFSPRSVLRLWFLHLVLLCLPQVLFVTHVLHRLLSYPHSGGSCQQ
;
A
#
# COMPACT_ATOMS: atom_id res chain seq x y z
N MET A 1 -21.36 -7.16 23.28
CA MET A 1 -21.14 -7.01 21.82
C MET A 1 -20.08 -5.94 21.68
N GLY A 2 -18.91 -6.30 21.12
CA GLY A 2 -17.70 -5.49 21.23
C GLY A 2 -17.77 -4.23 20.38
N THR A 3 -17.11 -3.16 20.82
CA THR A 3 -16.89 -1.95 20.02
C THR A 3 -16.22 -2.25 18.67
N THR A 4 -15.44 -3.33 18.60
CA THR A 4 -14.84 -3.87 17.37
C THR A 4 -15.87 -4.40 16.37
N ASP A 5 -16.95 -5.03 16.84
CA ASP A 5 -18.01 -5.57 15.97
C ASP A 5 -18.80 -4.44 15.31
N LEU A 6 -19.11 -3.39 16.09
CA LEU A 6 -19.84 -2.21 15.63
C LEU A 6 -19.03 -1.41 14.60
N LEU A 7 -17.72 -1.27 14.83
CA LEU A 7 -16.78 -0.68 13.87
C LEU A 7 -16.79 -1.46 12.54
N PHE A 8 -16.75 -2.79 12.60
CA PHE A 8 -16.73 -3.64 11.41
C PHE A 8 -18.03 -3.52 10.59
N ILE A 9 -19.18 -3.45 11.27
CA ILE A 9 -20.50 -3.28 10.64
C ILE A 9 -20.64 -1.90 9.99
N THR A 10 -20.20 -0.82 10.65
CA THR A 10 -20.23 0.52 10.05
C THR A 10 -19.34 0.62 8.81
N ILE A 11 -18.14 0.01 8.85
CA ILE A 11 -17.22 -0.03 7.71
C ILE A 11 -17.75 -0.91 6.58
N SER A 12 -18.38 -2.04 6.89
CA SER A 12 -18.96 -2.93 5.88
C SER A 12 -20.16 -2.30 5.19
N HIS A 13 -20.97 -1.53 5.92
CA HIS A 13 -22.12 -0.81 5.37
C HIS A 13 -21.71 0.39 4.51
N ASN A 14 -20.68 1.14 4.91
CA ASN A 14 -20.27 2.35 4.20
C ASN A 14 -19.40 2.08 2.97
N VAL A 15 -18.75 0.92 2.90
CA VAL A 15 -17.92 0.53 1.75
C VAL A 15 -18.71 -0.38 0.82
N SER A 16 -19.08 0.15 -0.34
CA SER A 16 -19.80 -0.59 -1.37
C SER A 16 -19.03 -1.84 -1.79
N PHE A 17 -19.70 -2.99 -1.86
CA PHE A 17 -19.10 -4.30 -2.19
C PHE A 17 -18.30 -4.25 -3.49
N ILE A 18 -18.80 -3.52 -4.49
CA ILE A 18 -18.14 -3.30 -5.78
C ILE A 18 -16.79 -2.60 -5.60
N GLY A 19 -16.70 -1.58 -4.75
CA GLY A 19 -15.45 -0.86 -4.49
C GLY A 19 -14.41 -1.74 -3.82
N LYS A 20 -14.84 -2.58 -2.88
CA LYS A 20 -13.99 -3.58 -2.19
C LYS A 20 -13.44 -4.62 -3.17
N THR A 21 -14.30 -5.20 -3.99
CA THR A 21 -13.92 -6.23 -4.97
C THR A 21 -13.06 -5.67 -6.10
N TRP A 22 -13.34 -4.44 -6.55
CA TRP A 22 -12.52 -3.78 -7.56
C TRP A 22 -11.12 -3.46 -7.05
N TRP A 23 -11.02 -2.95 -5.82
CA TRP A 23 -9.73 -2.67 -5.18
C TRP A 23 -8.88 -3.92 -5.00
N THR A 24 -9.46 -5.01 -4.49
CA THR A 24 -8.72 -6.27 -4.30
C THR A 24 -8.28 -6.85 -5.64
N LEU A 25 -9.12 -6.76 -6.69
CA LEU A 25 -8.78 -7.18 -8.05
C LEU A 25 -7.62 -6.38 -8.64
N MET A 26 -7.69 -5.04 -8.58
CA MET A 26 -6.62 -4.15 -9.09
C MET A 26 -5.29 -4.36 -8.36
N LEU A 27 -5.35 -4.60 -7.04
CA LEU A 27 -4.18 -4.90 -6.23
C LEU A 27 -3.54 -6.23 -6.63
N LEU A 28 -4.36 -7.29 -6.79
CA LEU A 28 -3.90 -8.63 -7.14
C LEU A 28 -3.30 -8.66 -8.57
N LEU A 29 -3.98 -8.05 -9.53
CA LEU A 29 -3.51 -7.94 -10.92
C LEU A 29 -2.15 -7.24 -11.00
N HIS A 30 -2.01 -6.12 -10.30
CA HIS A 30 -0.74 -5.39 -10.29
C HIS A 30 0.38 -6.17 -9.58
N LEU A 31 0.08 -6.84 -8.47
CA LEU A 31 1.06 -7.69 -7.79
C LEU A 31 1.55 -8.80 -8.72
N LEU A 32 0.63 -9.44 -9.45
CA LEU A 32 0.94 -10.47 -10.43
C LEU A 32 1.81 -9.94 -11.58
N LEU A 33 1.50 -8.76 -12.12
CA LEU A 33 2.32 -8.08 -13.14
C LEU A 33 3.74 -7.81 -12.64
N VAL A 34 3.91 -7.33 -11.41
CA VAL A 34 5.23 -7.03 -10.84
C VAL A 34 6.01 -8.31 -10.56
N LEU A 35 5.39 -9.36 -10.02
CA LEU A 35 6.06 -10.63 -9.76
C LEU A 35 6.42 -11.36 -11.05
N LEU A 36 5.55 -11.40 -12.05
CA LEU A 36 5.82 -12.12 -13.29
C LEU A 36 6.74 -11.32 -14.21
N ALA A 37 6.40 -10.07 -14.53
CA ALA A 37 7.17 -9.25 -15.46
C ALA A 37 8.36 -8.60 -14.78
N GLY A 38 8.20 -8.10 -13.56
CA GLY A 38 9.30 -7.46 -12.82
C GLY A 38 10.37 -8.46 -12.40
N PHE A 39 10.01 -9.62 -11.84
CA PHE A 39 11.03 -10.61 -11.42
C PHE A 39 11.78 -11.20 -12.61
N SER A 40 11.08 -11.53 -13.71
CA SER A 40 11.74 -12.12 -14.89
C SER A 40 12.61 -11.12 -15.67
N LEU A 41 12.22 -9.85 -15.74
CA LEU A 41 12.97 -8.84 -16.50
C LEU A 41 14.09 -8.20 -15.68
N PHE A 42 13.85 -7.86 -14.41
CA PHE A 42 14.79 -7.10 -13.59
C PHE A 42 15.74 -7.96 -12.74
N SER A 43 15.50 -9.28 -12.59
CA SER A 43 16.38 -10.14 -11.78
C SER A 43 17.78 -10.31 -12.37
N ASP A 44 17.92 -10.24 -13.71
CA ASP A 44 19.18 -10.49 -14.40
C ASP A 44 19.98 -9.21 -14.71
N GLU A 45 19.39 -8.02 -14.54
CA GLU A 45 19.99 -6.78 -15.03
C GLU A 45 21.21 -6.34 -14.21
N GLN A 46 21.22 -6.59 -12.89
CA GLN A 46 22.33 -6.16 -12.04
C GLN A 46 23.59 -7.03 -12.21
N GLU A 47 23.44 -8.32 -12.51
CA GLU A 47 24.58 -9.22 -12.73
C GLU A 47 25.20 -9.06 -14.12
N ARG A 48 24.41 -8.64 -15.12
CA ARG A 48 24.88 -8.40 -16.50
C ARG A 48 25.24 -6.95 -16.80
N PHE A 49 25.19 -6.06 -15.81
CA PHE A 49 25.53 -4.66 -16.00
C PHE A 49 27.05 -4.47 -16.12
N VAL A 50 27.56 -4.41 -17.35
CA VAL A 50 28.99 -4.22 -17.62
C VAL A 50 29.33 -2.73 -17.64
N CYS A 51 30.14 -2.30 -16.69
CA CYS A 51 30.74 -0.96 -16.67
C CYS A 51 32.22 -1.04 -17.09
N ASN A 52 32.62 -0.28 -18.11
CA ASN A 52 34.00 -0.27 -18.62
C ASN A 52 34.90 0.61 -17.74
N THR A 53 35.27 0.11 -16.56
CA THR A 53 36.12 0.81 -15.58
C THR A 53 36.77 -0.17 -14.62
N ILE A 54 37.99 0.13 -14.20
CA ILE A 54 38.76 -0.68 -13.24
C ILE A 54 38.44 -0.26 -11.78
N GLN A 55 37.70 0.84 -11.60
CA GLN A 55 37.44 1.41 -10.29
C GLN A 55 36.42 0.56 -9.51
N PRO A 56 36.78 0.04 -8.32
CA PRO A 56 35.84 -0.72 -7.50
C PRO A 56 34.68 0.18 -7.04
N GLY A 57 33.45 -0.32 -7.15
CA GLY A 57 32.23 0.41 -6.78
C GLY A 57 31.60 1.28 -7.88
N CYS A 58 32.26 1.49 -9.02
CA CYS A 58 31.71 2.30 -10.11
C CYS A 58 30.49 1.66 -10.80
N SER A 59 30.46 0.33 -10.92
CA SER A 59 29.27 -0.39 -11.43
C SER A 59 28.02 -0.11 -10.57
N ASN A 60 28.17 -0.06 -9.24
CA ASN A 60 27.06 0.21 -8.32
C ASN A 60 26.50 1.63 -8.48
N LEU A 61 27.40 2.62 -8.69
CA LEU A 61 27.02 4.02 -8.92
C LEU A 61 26.35 4.21 -10.29
N CYS A 62 26.89 3.58 -11.34
CA CYS A 62 26.29 3.62 -12.67
C CYS A 62 24.92 2.92 -12.70
N PHE A 63 24.76 1.82 -11.96
CA PHE A 63 23.49 1.12 -11.84
C PHE A 63 22.42 1.98 -11.14
N ASP A 64 22.78 2.67 -10.06
CA ASP A 64 21.90 3.59 -9.34
C ASP A 64 21.51 4.82 -10.20
N ALA A 65 22.45 5.32 -11.01
CA ALA A 65 22.22 6.44 -11.93
C ALA A 65 21.39 6.06 -13.18
N PHE A 66 21.52 4.82 -13.67
CA PHE A 66 20.78 4.31 -14.82
C PHE A 66 19.35 3.90 -14.44
N SER A 67 19.14 3.39 -13.22
CA SER A 67 17.84 2.92 -12.73
C SER A 67 17.30 3.69 -11.50
N PRO A 68 17.26 5.04 -11.50
CA PRO A 68 16.85 5.83 -10.33
C PRO A 68 15.39 5.60 -9.91
N ARG A 69 14.57 4.99 -10.80
CA ARG A 69 13.21 4.53 -10.54
C ARG A 69 13.06 3.06 -10.92
N SER A 70 13.31 2.16 -9.98
CA SER A 70 12.94 0.75 -10.13
C SER A 70 11.42 0.58 -10.04
N VAL A 71 10.87 -0.32 -10.85
CA VAL A 71 9.43 -0.67 -10.87
C VAL A 71 8.94 -1.01 -9.46
N LEU A 72 9.75 -1.70 -8.67
CA LEU A 72 9.46 -2.05 -7.28
C LEU A 72 9.28 -0.83 -6.37
N ARG A 73 10.14 0.19 -6.49
CA ARG A 73 10.09 1.39 -5.65
C ARG A 73 8.92 2.31 -6.04
N LEU A 74 8.57 2.39 -7.33
CA LEU A 74 7.36 3.06 -7.79
C LEU A 74 6.09 2.36 -7.27
N TRP A 75 6.09 1.03 -7.27
CA TRP A 75 4.95 0.24 -6.81
C TRP A 75 4.72 0.36 -5.30
N PHE A 76 5.81 0.37 -4.52
CA PHE A 76 5.74 0.65 -3.08
C PHE A 76 5.12 2.03 -2.79
N LEU A 77 5.54 3.07 -3.51
CA LEU A 77 4.95 4.41 -3.37
C LEU A 77 3.46 4.42 -3.76
N HIS A 78 3.08 3.66 -4.80
CA HIS A 78 1.69 3.52 -5.22
C HIS A 78 0.82 2.86 -4.12
N LEU A 79 1.31 1.78 -3.50
CA LEU A 79 0.65 1.15 -2.36
C LEU A 79 0.50 2.08 -1.16
N VAL A 80 1.55 2.84 -0.82
CA VAL A 80 1.50 3.81 0.29
C VAL A 80 0.45 4.88 0.01
N LEU A 81 0.38 5.39 -1.22
CA LEU A 81 -0.61 6.37 -1.63
C LEU A 81 -2.04 5.82 -1.60
N LEU A 82 -2.21 4.54 -1.95
CA LEU A 82 -3.48 3.81 -1.89
C LEU A 82 -3.95 3.57 -0.44
N CYS A 83 -3.03 3.25 0.48
CA CYS A 83 -3.33 3.02 1.90
C CYS A 83 -3.62 4.33 2.66
N LEU A 84 -2.97 5.43 2.29
CA LEU A 84 -3.12 6.75 2.93
C LEU A 84 -4.57 7.20 3.17
N PRO A 85 -5.46 7.25 2.17
CA PRO A 85 -6.85 7.69 2.38
C PRO A 85 -7.64 6.74 3.30
N GLN A 86 -7.32 5.45 3.29
CA GLN A 86 -7.97 4.46 4.16
C GLN A 86 -7.56 4.68 5.63
N VAL A 87 -6.26 4.88 5.87
CA VAL A 87 -5.74 5.19 7.21
C VAL A 87 -6.34 6.50 7.73
N LEU A 88 -6.34 7.54 6.90
CA LEU A 88 -6.93 8.84 7.26
C LEU A 88 -8.42 8.72 7.63
N PHE A 89 -9.20 7.95 6.86
CA PHE A 89 -10.61 7.73 7.15
C PHE A 89 -10.82 7.02 8.49
N VAL A 90 -10.09 5.93 8.76
CA VAL A 90 -10.17 5.20 10.03
C VAL A 90 -9.76 6.06 11.20
N THR A 91 -8.64 6.80 11.07
CA THR A 91 -8.18 7.74 12.09
C THR A 91 -9.22 8.83 12.35
N HIS A 92 -9.86 9.38 11.32
CA HIS A 92 -10.91 10.39 11.49
C HIS A 92 -12.14 9.83 12.24
N VAL A 93 -12.63 8.64 11.86
CA VAL A 93 -13.76 7.98 12.55
C VAL A 93 -13.39 7.70 14.00
N LEU A 94 -12.21 7.13 14.26
CA LEU A 94 -11.74 6.84 15.61
C LEU A 94 -11.60 8.12 16.44
N HIS A 95 -11.03 9.18 15.86
CA HIS A 95 -10.91 10.48 16.53
C HIS A 95 -12.29 11.06 16.89
N ARG A 96 -13.27 10.97 15.99
CA ARG A 96 -14.64 11.40 16.26
C ARG A 96 -15.28 10.56 17.37
N LEU A 97 -15.13 9.25 17.36
CA LEU A 97 -15.66 8.37 18.40
C LEU A 97 -15.02 8.65 19.77
N LEU A 98 -13.71 8.87 19.81
CA LEU A 98 -12.97 9.19 21.05
C LEU A 98 -13.23 10.62 21.54
N SER A 99 -13.51 11.57 20.65
CA SER A 99 -13.84 12.98 20.99
C SER A 99 -15.29 13.17 21.44
N TYR A 100 -16.15 12.14 21.29
CA TYR A 100 -17.49 12.07 21.89
C TYR A 100 -17.55 11.09 23.08
N PRO A 101 -16.71 11.22 24.15
CA PRO A 101 -16.75 10.28 25.27
C PRO A 101 -17.85 10.62 26.30
N HIS A 102 -18.71 11.61 26.06
CA HIS A 102 -19.68 12.11 27.05
C HIS A 102 -21.14 12.17 26.54
N SER A 103 -21.62 11.12 25.88
CA SER A 103 -23.08 10.93 25.72
C SER A 103 -23.45 9.48 25.39
N GLY A 104 -23.15 8.54 26.30
CA GLY A 104 -23.55 7.14 26.15
C GLY A 104 -23.78 6.37 27.45
N GLY A 105 -23.73 7.06 28.60
CA GLY A 105 -24.29 6.56 29.85
C GLY A 105 -25.69 7.15 30.02
N SER A 106 -26.69 6.27 30.19
CA SER A 106 -28.08 6.55 30.59
C SER A 106 -29.05 7.05 29.51
N CYS A 107 -29.66 6.10 28.80
CA CYS A 107 -31.11 5.91 28.84
C CYS A 107 -31.43 4.53 28.23
N GLN A 108 -31.53 3.55 29.13
CA GLN A 108 -32.20 2.29 28.87
C GLN A 108 -33.69 2.56 29.10
N GLN A 109 -34.50 2.47 28.04
CA GLN A 109 -35.94 2.31 28.14
C GLN A 109 -36.44 1.51 26.94
#